data_AF-A0A945TWD4-F1
#
_entry.id   AF-A0A945TWD4-F1
#
_cell.length_a   1.000
_cell.length_b   1.000
_cell.length_c   1.000
_cell.angle_alpha   90.00
_cell.angle_beta   90.00
_cell.angle_gamma   90.00
#
_symmetry.space_group_name_H-M   'P 1'
#
loop_
_entity.id
_entity.type
_entity.pdbx_description
1 polymer ?
#
loop_
_entity_poly.entity_id
_entity_poly.type
_entity_poly.pdbx_seq_one_letter_code
_entity_poly.pdbx_strand_id
1 'polypeptide(L)' 'MSEIQKPLKSIEVRQICLENDLEISDSQWQLLEKWAVMLLDVNQKVNLISRKETDLLWEKQILPCLSLLVLRKIEKGADV' A
#
# COMPACT_ATOMS: atom_id res chain seq x y z
N MET A 1 19.15 12.26 -15.99
CA MET A 1 18.82 10.87 -16.34
C MET A 1 18.00 10.34 -15.18
N SER A 2 16.73 9.99 -15.40
CA SER A 2 15.91 9.40 -14.33
C SER A 2 16.36 7.96 -14.17
N GLU A 3 16.93 7.60 -13.04
CA GLU A 3 17.14 6.19 -12.72
C GLU A 3 15.77 5.51 -12.79
N ILE A 4 15.68 4.42 -13.54
CA ILE A 4 14.47 3.59 -13.58
C ILE A 4 14.41 2.91 -12.22
N GLN A 5 13.79 3.57 -11.26
CA GLN A 5 13.63 3.04 -9.92
C GLN A 5 12.70 1.83 -10.02
N LYS A 6 13.23 0.67 -9.62
CA LYS A 6 12.47 -0.57 -9.63
C LYS A 6 11.25 -0.43 -8.72
N PRO A 7 10.07 -0.94 -9.11
CA PRO A 7 8.89 -0.86 -8.27
C PRO A 7 9.12 -1.50 -6.90
N LEU A 8 8.64 -0.85 -5.85
CA LEU A 8 8.69 -1.42 -4.50
C LEU A 8 7.81 -2.67 -4.38
N LYS A 9 8.35 -3.71 -3.76
CA LYS A 9 7.63 -4.89 -3.34
C LYS A 9 6.93 -4.65 -2.01
N SER A 10 5.94 -5.50 -1.71
CA SER A 10 5.22 -5.49 -0.43
C SER A 10 6.17 -5.44 0.78
N ILE A 11 7.17 -6.34 0.82
CA ILE A 11 8.10 -6.41 1.96
C ILE A 11 8.93 -5.12 2.14
N GLU A 12 9.28 -4.44 1.05
CA GLU A 12 10.03 -3.18 1.10
C GLU A 12 9.14 -2.06 1.66
N VAL A 13 7.87 -2.02 1.26
CA VAL A 13 6.91 -1.06 1.85
C VAL A 13 6.63 -1.37 3.33
N ARG A 14 6.56 -2.64 3.72
CA ARG A 14 6.42 -3.03 5.13
C ARG A 14 7.59 -2.54 5.96
N GLN A 15 8.81 -2.71 5.42
CA GLN A 15 10.03 -2.26 6.05
C GLN A 15 10.06 -0.74 6.21
N ILE A 16 9.64 0.02 5.18
CA ILE A 16 9.48 1.47 5.26
C ILE A 16 8.51 1.87 6.39
N CYS A 17 7.39 1.16 6.54
CA CYS A 17 6.44 1.43 7.63
C CYS A 17 7.09 1.24 9.00
N LEU A 18 7.84 0.15 9.18
CA LEU A 18 8.56 -0.13 10.42
C LEU A 18 9.60 0.95 10.73
N GLU A 19 10.36 1.41 9.73
CA GLU A 19 11.34 2.49 9.85
C GLU A 19 10.71 3.86 10.20
N ASN A 20 9.41 4.00 9.99
CA ASN A 20 8.62 5.20 10.32
C ASN A 20 7.71 4.99 11.54
N ASP A 21 8.08 4.08 12.45
CA ASP A 21 7.36 3.76 13.70
C ASP A 21 5.91 3.28 13.50
N LEU A 22 5.58 2.78 12.31
CA LEU A 22 4.30 2.16 11.99
C LEU A 22 4.45 0.63 11.98
N GLU A 23 4.35 0.04 13.17
CA GLU A 23 4.28 -1.42 13.31
C GLU A 23 2.92 -1.96 12.86
N ILE A 24 2.94 -2.82 11.84
CA ILE A 24 1.77 -3.54 11.34
C ILE A 24 1.98 -5.03 11.60
N SER A 25 1.05 -5.63 12.34
CA SER A 25 1.13 -7.07 12.66
C SER A 25 1.09 -7.93 11.41
N ASP A 26 1.64 -9.16 11.49
CA ASP A 26 1.62 -10.10 10.36
C ASP A 26 0.21 -10.34 9.82
N SER A 27 -0.77 -10.49 10.71
CA SER A 27 -2.16 -10.71 10.32
C SER A 27 -2.75 -9.55 9.52
N GLN A 28 -2.49 -8.31 9.94
CA GLN A 28 -2.95 -7.11 9.23
C GLN A 28 -2.22 -6.95 7.89
N TRP A 29 -0.92 -7.24 7.86
CA TRP A 29 -0.15 -7.17 6.62
C TRP A 29 -0.61 -8.19 5.59
N GLN A 30 -0.84 -9.44 6.02
CA GLN A 30 -1.40 -10.50 5.16
C GLN A 30 -2.78 -10.13 4.60
N LEU A 31 -3.62 -9.45 5.38
CA LEU A 31 -4.91 -8.94 4.89
C LEU A 31 -4.72 -7.88 3.80
N LEU A 32 -3.75 -6.97 3.98
CA LEU A 32 -3.42 -5.95 2.99
C LEU A 32 -2.85 -6.56 1.70
N GLU A 33 -1.96 -7.55 1.81
CA GLU A 33 -1.45 -8.31 0.67
C GLU A 33 -2.57 -9.02 -0.09
N LYS A 34 -3.47 -9.69 0.63
CA LYS A 34 -4.65 -10.33 0.03
C LYS A 34 -5.53 -9.31 -0.69
N TRP A 35 -5.76 -8.15 -0.08
CA TRP A 35 -6.52 -7.07 -0.69
C TRP A 35 -5.84 -6.54 -1.97
N ALA A 36 -4.52 -6.38 -1.96
CA ALA A 36 -3.74 -5.95 -3.12
C ALA A 36 -3.89 -6.93 -4.30
N VAL A 37 -3.83 -8.24 -4.03
CA VAL A 37 -4.08 -9.28 -5.04
C VAL A 37 -5.50 -9.19 -5.59
N MET A 38 -6.51 -9.09 -4.71
CA MET A 38 -7.91 -8.96 -5.12
C MET A 38 -8.16 -7.71 -5.97
N LEU A 39 -7.55 -6.58 -5.61
CA LEU A 39 -7.64 -5.34 -6.38
C LEU A 39 -7.12 -5.55 -7.80
N LEU A 40 -5.94 -6.16 -7.96
CA LEU A 40 -5.34 -6.41 -9.27
C LEU A 40 -6.19 -7.37 -10.11
N ASP A 41 -6.74 -8.42 -9.51
CA ASP A 41 -7.61 -9.39 -10.17
C ASP A 41 -8.90 -8.73 -10.68
N VAL A 42 -9.53 -7.89 -9.85
CA VAL A 42 -10.72 -7.14 -10.26
C VAL A 42 -10.38 -6.08 -11.29
N ASN A 43 -9.19 -5.46 -11.21
CA ASN A 43 -8.72 -4.45 -12.16
C ASN A 43 -8.59 -4.98 -13.59
N GLN A 44 -8.44 -6.29 -13.78
CA GLN A 44 -8.47 -6.94 -15.10
C GLN A 44 -9.85 -6.89 -15.77
N LYS A 45 -10.93 -6.81 -14.96
CA LYS A 45 -12.33 -6.84 -15.43
C LYS A 45 -12.92 -5.43 -15.54
N VAL A 46 -12.61 -4.58 -14.56
CA VAL A 46 -13.08 -3.19 -14.49
C VAL A 46 -11.94 -2.32 -13.97
N ASN A 47 -11.70 -1.17 -14.59
CA ASN A 47 -10.62 -0.29 -14.15
C ASN A 47 -10.97 0.36 -12.80
N LEU A 48 -10.34 -0.12 -11.72
CA LEU A 48 -10.39 0.46 -10.37
C LEU A 48 -9.21 1.40 -10.12
N ILE A 49 -8.05 1.06 -10.67
CA ILE A 49 -6.84 1.89 -10.68
C ILE A 49 -6.30 2.01 -12.11
N SER A 50 -5.47 3.02 -12.35
CA SER A 50 -4.78 3.15 -13.64
C SER A 50 -3.97 1.89 -13.94
N ARG A 51 -4.12 1.35 -15.16
CA ARG A 51 -3.34 0.17 -15.60
C ARG A 51 -1.83 0.43 -15.65
N LYS A 52 -1.42 1.70 -15.73
CA LYS A 52 0.00 2.09 -15.68
C LYS A 52 0.58 2.00 -14.27
N GLU A 53 -0.28 1.91 -13.25
CA GLU A 53 0.10 1.92 -11.84
C GLU A 53 -0.04 0.54 -11.19
N THR A 54 -0.48 -0.49 -11.90
CA THR A 54 -0.60 -1.85 -11.35
C THR A 54 0.75 -2.37 -10.86
N ASP A 55 1.82 -2.11 -11.61
CA ASP A 55 3.18 -2.52 -11.25
C ASP A 55 3.75 -1.67 -10.11
N LEU A 56 3.18 -0.48 -9.90
CA LEU A 56 3.58 0.47 -8.86
C LEU A 56 2.58 0.51 -7.69
N LEU A 57 1.72 -0.49 -7.56
CA LEU A 57 0.61 -0.51 -6.60
C LEU A 57 1.08 -0.17 -5.18
N TRP A 58 2.16 -0.80 -4.74
CA TRP A 58 2.68 -0.65 -3.38
C TRP A 58 3.22 0.76 -3.12
N GLU A 59 3.95 1.36 -4.06
CA GLU A 59 4.56 2.69 -3.87
C GLU A 59 3.64 3.87 -4.19
N LYS A 60 2.69 3.72 -5.14
CA LYS A 60 1.81 4.81 -5.58
C LYS A 60 0.43 4.78 -4.98
N GLN A 61 -0.06 3.61 -4.53
CA GLN A 61 -1.41 3.48 -3.98
C GLN A 61 -1.37 3.16 -2.48
N ILE A 62 -0.63 2.10 -2.09
CA ILE A 62 -0.68 1.60 -0.71
C ILE A 62 0.15 2.46 0.24
N LEU A 63 1.43 2.70 -0.07
CA LEU A 63 2.34 3.46 0.80
C LEU A 63 1.81 4.87 1.11
N PRO A 64 1.25 5.65 0.15
CA PRO A 64 0.65 6.94 0.46
C PRO A 64 -0.54 6.87 1.41
N CYS A 65 -1.34 5.80 1.37
CA CYS A 65 -2.42 5.60 2.33
C CYS A 65 -1.88 5.28 3.73
N LEU A 66 -0.83 4.45 3.82
CA LEU A 66 -0.21 4.10 5.10
C LEU A 66 0.53 5.28 5.73
N SER A 67 1.15 6.15 4.94
CA SER A 67 1.88 7.32 5.45
C SER A 67 0.98 8.30 6.22
N LEU A 68 -0.33 8.32 5.94
CA LEU A 68 -1.30 9.09 6.72
C LEU A 68 -1.32 8.68 8.20
N LEU A 69 -1.09 7.39 8.50
CA LEU A 69 -1.06 6.88 9.88
C LEU A 69 0.19 7.31 10.63
N VAL A 70 1.29 7.56 9.91
CA VAL A 70 2.52 8.13 10.47
C VAL A 70 2.33 9.63 10.72
N LEU A 71 1.74 10.34 9.75
CA LEU A 71 1.61 11.79 9.78
C LEU A 71 0.48 12.28 10.70
N ARG A 72 -0.52 11.44 10.98
CA ARG A 72 -1.69 11.83 11.77
C ARG A 72 -2.22 10.67 12.60
N LYS A 73 -2.50 10.95 13.88
CA LYS A 73 -3.30 10.05 14.71
C LYS A 73 -4.73 10.05 14.20
N ILE A 74 -5.21 8.89 13.76
CA ILE A 74 -6.63 8.67 13.48
C ILE A 74 -7.27 8.20 14.79
N GLU A 75 -8.23 8.97 15.30
CA GLU A 75 -8.95 8.61 16.51
C GLU A 75 -9.79 7.35 16.27
N LYS A 76 -9.73 6.39 17.20
CA LYS A 76 -10.59 5.22 17.18
C LYS A 76 -12.03 5.70 17.43
N GLY A 77 -12.86 5.68 16.39
CA GLY A 77 -14.27 6.08 16.47
C GLY A 77 -14.69 7.24 15.58
N ALA A 78 -13.84 7.70 14.66
CA ALA A 78 -14.35 8.42 13.51
C ALA A 78 -15.17 7.42 12.66
N ASP A 79 -16.49 7.39 12.87
CA ASP A 79 -17.41 6.63 12.04
C ASP A 79 -17.15 6.98 10.56
N VAL A 80 -16.78 5.96 9.78
CA VAL A 80 -16.67 6.04 8.31
C VAL A 80 -17.93 5.44 7.72
#